data_AF-A0A2E9K7D0-F1
#
_entry.id   AF-A0A2E9K7D0-F1
#
_cell.length_a   1.000
_cell.length_b   1.000
_cell.length_c   1.000
_cell.angle_alpha   90.00
_cell.angle_beta   90.00
_cell.angle_gamma   90.00
#
_symmetry.space_group_name_H-M   'P 1'
#
loop_
_entity.id
_entity.type
_entity.pdbx_description
1 polymer ?
#
loop_
_entity_poly.entity_id
_entity_poly.type
_entity_poly.pdbx_seq_one_letter_code
_entity_poly.pdbx_strand_id
1 'polypeptide(L)'
;MKRLISLDVLRGLTIVLMVLVNNPGSWQTVYWPLLHAQWHGLTPTDLVFPFFIFVMGVAIPFSSYRQQGGSAGVMLARILKRSVLLFLCGLFLALFYYNPYNPDFDWVRDRLENIRGMGVLQRLALVYFFTAILAMCLRIRGLLFTAVLLVAAYWAAMTFIPYADAAGNVYQGLWAYGNSLAAWIDAGVLGKHHVYYSMATPFPFDPEGLLSTMPAISTCLCGVICGLWLQREPGMPLLKMAGAGIILILAGGVMALWVPVNKALWSPGFTALTAGCAMGCLALLHWMTDLRGYQRWAQPFIIAGANSIVFFMLSGIAARLLFMIPSGSGSLKAAIYQSVFLPYLSPFNASFLFAVSFLCVMFLPVWWMYRKQWFIRL
;
A
#
# COMPACT_ATOMS: atom_id res chain seq x y z
N MET A 1 -26.15 11.91 -1.67
CA MET A 1 -25.57 10.66 -1.10
C MET A 1 -24.89 10.99 0.23
N LYS A 2 -25.12 10.22 1.29
CA LYS A 2 -24.44 10.40 2.58
C LYS A 2 -22.97 9.98 2.46
N ARG A 3 -22.06 10.77 3.05
CA ARG A 3 -20.63 10.46 3.16
C ARG A 3 -20.45 9.23 4.05
N LEU A 4 -19.70 8.23 3.60
CA LEU A 4 -19.47 6.99 4.33
C LEU A 4 -18.31 7.17 5.33
N ILE A 5 -18.62 7.25 6.62
CA ILE A 5 -17.65 7.63 7.64
C ILE A 5 -16.66 6.48 7.90
N SER A 6 -17.14 5.24 7.91
CA SER A 6 -16.28 4.05 8.07
C SER A 6 -15.16 3.97 7.02
N LEU A 7 -15.45 4.37 5.78
CA LEU A 7 -14.45 4.39 4.71
C LEU A 7 -13.36 5.44 4.97
N ASP A 8 -13.74 6.63 5.43
CA ASP A 8 -12.79 7.69 5.78
C ASP A 8 -11.95 7.31 7.01
N VAL A 9 -12.56 6.64 7.99
CA VAL A 9 -11.87 6.14 9.19
C VAL A 9 -10.87 5.05 8.82
N LEU A 10 -11.27 4.06 8.01
CA LEU A 10 -10.36 2.98 7.60
C LEU A 10 -9.18 3.55 6.80
N ARG A 11 -9.44 4.48 5.88
CA ARG A 11 -8.39 5.19 5.15
C ARG A 11 -7.46 5.95 6.10
N GLY A 12 -8.03 6.66 7.07
CA GLY A 12 -7.31 7.40 8.10
C GLY A 12 -6.40 6.52 8.95
N LEU A 13 -6.92 5.41 9.45
CA LEU A 13 -6.16 4.41 10.21
C LEU A 13 -4.99 3.89 9.39
N THR A 14 -5.21 3.53 8.13
CA THR A 14 -4.15 3.00 7.26
C THR A 14 -3.04 4.03 7.01
N ILE A 15 -3.37 5.29 6.72
CA ILE A 15 -2.34 6.31 6.47
C ILE A 15 -1.59 6.69 7.75
N VAL A 16 -2.28 6.79 8.89
CA VAL A 16 -1.65 7.04 10.19
C VAL A 16 -0.66 5.93 10.53
N LEU A 17 -1.08 4.66 10.37
CA LEU A 17 -0.21 3.52 10.62
C LEU A 17 0.97 3.49 9.64
N MET A 18 0.73 3.81 8.36
CA MET A 18 1.80 3.90 7.34
C MET A 18 2.87 4.93 7.71
N VAL A 19 2.46 6.13 8.16
CA VAL A 19 3.39 7.18 8.58
C VAL A 19 4.16 6.75 9.83
N LEU A 20 3.50 6.09 10.78
CA LEU A 20 4.11 5.61 12.02
C LEU A 20 5.20 4.57 11.75
N VAL A 21 4.90 3.53 10.96
CA VAL A 21 5.81 2.39 10.74
C VAL A 21 6.98 2.71 9.80
N ASN A 22 6.82 3.69 8.91
CA ASN A 22 7.88 4.07 7.96
C ASN A 22 8.92 5.02 8.57
N ASN A 23 8.67 5.58 9.76
CA ASN A 23 9.51 6.63 10.33
C ASN A 23 9.96 6.34 11.78
N PRO A 24 10.53 5.15 12.08
CA PRO A 24 11.11 4.90 13.39
C PRO A 24 12.32 5.82 13.64
N GLY A 25 12.60 6.12 14.91
CA GLY A 25 13.81 6.85 15.29
C GLY A 25 15.08 6.07 14.94
N SER A 26 15.07 4.77 15.20
CA SER A 26 16.11 3.82 14.80
C SER A 26 15.49 2.53 14.27
N TRP A 27 16.00 2.02 13.14
CA TRP A 27 15.59 0.73 12.56
C TRP A 27 16.09 -0.49 13.36
N GLN A 28 17.06 -0.30 14.26
CA GLN A 28 17.62 -1.38 15.08
C GLN A 28 16.72 -1.71 16.29
N THR A 29 15.90 -0.76 16.74
CA THR A 29 15.10 -0.89 17.98
C THR A 29 13.66 -0.50 17.69
N VAL A 30 12.92 -1.41 17.09
CA VAL A 30 11.51 -1.23 16.72
C VAL A 30 10.70 -2.37 17.30
N TYR A 31 9.54 -2.07 17.90
CA TYR A 31 8.64 -3.10 18.40
C TYR A 31 8.14 -3.99 17.25
N TRP A 32 8.10 -5.30 17.48
CA TRP A 32 7.75 -6.30 16.46
C TRP A 32 6.44 -6.02 15.68
N PRO A 33 5.36 -5.44 16.26
CA PRO A 33 4.13 -5.17 15.48
C PRO A 33 4.33 -4.12 14.39
N LEU A 34 5.33 -3.24 14.58
CA LEU A 34 5.69 -2.12 13.69
C LEU A 34 6.78 -2.51 12.68
N LEU A 35 7.22 -3.77 12.69
CA LEU A 35 8.15 -4.33 11.72
C LEU A 35 7.40 -5.18 10.70
N HIS A 36 7.95 -5.23 9.48
CA HIS A 36 7.52 -6.19 8.47
C HIS A 36 7.99 -7.61 8.82
N ALA A 37 7.27 -8.63 8.35
CA ALA A 37 7.80 -9.98 8.34
C ALA A 37 9.14 -10.01 7.56
N GLN A 38 10.10 -10.83 8.00
CA GLN A 38 11.44 -10.88 7.38
C GLN A 38 11.38 -11.30 5.90
N TRP A 39 10.59 -12.33 5.59
CA TRP A 39 10.31 -12.75 4.21
C TRP A 39 8.92 -13.38 4.11
N HIS A 40 8.72 -14.52 4.77
CA HIS A 40 7.43 -15.15 4.94
C HIS A 40 6.82 -14.78 6.29
N GLY A 41 5.49 -14.71 6.32
CA GLY A 41 4.72 -14.35 7.50
C GLY A 41 3.81 -13.15 7.25
N LEU A 42 3.13 -12.75 8.32
CA LEU A 42 2.21 -11.62 8.33
C LEU A 42 2.31 -10.90 9.67
N THR A 43 2.72 -9.64 9.65
CA THR A 43 2.67 -8.75 10.81
C THR A 43 1.56 -7.70 10.64
N PRO A 44 1.16 -6.98 11.70
CA PRO A 44 0.21 -5.88 11.58
C PRO A 44 0.63 -4.80 10.58
N THR A 45 1.94 -4.55 10.45
CA THR A 45 2.49 -3.58 9.49
C THR A 45 2.25 -4.02 8.03
N ASP A 46 2.24 -5.32 7.77
CA ASP A 46 2.00 -5.87 6.43
C ASP A 46 0.57 -5.66 5.93
N LEU A 47 -0.39 -5.37 6.83
CA LEU A 47 -1.79 -5.10 6.50
C LEU A 47 -2.02 -3.69 5.92
N VAL A 48 -1.12 -2.75 6.18
CA VAL A 48 -1.31 -1.33 5.84
C VAL A 48 -1.53 -1.11 4.35
N PHE A 49 -0.62 -1.64 3.53
CA PHE A 49 -0.67 -1.44 2.08
C PHE A 49 -1.88 -2.12 1.41
N PRO A 50 -2.19 -3.41 1.66
CA PRO A 50 -3.39 -4.04 1.10
C PRO A 50 -4.69 -3.40 1.61
N PHE A 51 -4.75 -2.91 2.86
CA PHE A 51 -5.93 -2.17 3.35
C PHE A 51 -6.12 -0.87 2.57
N PHE A 52 -5.05 -0.15 2.24
CA PHE A 52 -5.14 1.05 1.42
C PHE A 52 -5.65 0.74 0.00
N ILE A 53 -5.16 -0.34 -0.62
CA ILE A 53 -5.66 -0.83 -1.91
C ILE A 53 -7.15 -1.20 -1.83
N PHE A 54 -7.54 -1.93 -0.79
CA PHE A 54 -8.93 -2.32 -0.58
C PHE A 54 -9.84 -1.08 -0.43
N VAL A 55 -9.46 -0.12 0.44
CA VAL A 55 -10.17 1.15 0.64
C VAL A 55 -10.30 1.95 -0.65
N MET A 56 -9.25 1.97 -1.47
CA MET A 56 -9.29 2.58 -2.80
C MET A 56 -10.36 1.94 -3.67
N GLY A 57 -10.45 0.60 -3.68
CA GLY A 57 -11.49 -0.15 -4.35
C GLY A 57 -12.90 0.18 -3.86
N VAL A 58 -13.10 0.24 -2.54
CA VAL A 58 -14.40 0.60 -1.92
C VAL A 58 -14.88 1.97 -2.39
N ALA A 59 -13.97 2.91 -2.64
CA ALA A 59 -14.32 4.26 -3.09
C ALA A 59 -14.77 4.34 -4.56
N ILE A 60 -14.39 3.38 -5.42
CA ILE A 60 -14.66 3.42 -6.88
C ILE A 60 -16.17 3.48 -7.20
N PRO A 61 -17.05 2.64 -6.59
CA PRO A 61 -18.50 2.74 -6.81
C PRO A 61 -19.14 4.05 -6.36
N PHE A 62 -18.53 4.75 -5.38
CA PHE A 62 -19.05 6.00 -4.81
C PHE A 62 -18.58 7.25 -5.55
N SER A 63 -17.44 7.19 -6.22
CA SER A 63 -17.07 8.25 -7.14
C SER A 63 -18.12 8.33 -8.25
N SER A 64 -18.68 9.53 -8.46
CA SER A 64 -19.89 9.83 -9.26
C SER A 64 -19.86 9.42 -10.75
N TYR A 65 -18.90 8.58 -11.14
CA TYR A 65 -18.60 8.14 -12.49
C TYR A 65 -19.77 7.46 -13.22
N ARG A 66 -20.60 6.69 -12.50
CA ARG A 66 -21.75 5.98 -13.10
C ARG A 66 -23.06 6.76 -13.06
N GLN A 67 -23.15 7.79 -12.21
CA GLN A 67 -24.40 8.55 -11.97
C GLN A 67 -24.53 9.80 -12.83
N GLN A 68 -23.45 10.28 -13.47
CA GLN A 68 -23.46 11.55 -14.21
C GLN A 68 -23.73 11.43 -15.72
N GLY A 69 -24.06 10.24 -16.25
CA GLY A 69 -24.38 10.07 -17.68
C GLY A 69 -23.27 10.53 -18.64
N GLY A 70 -22.03 10.68 -18.16
CA GLY A 70 -20.89 11.12 -18.96
C GLY A 70 -20.47 10.04 -19.95
N SER A 71 -19.95 10.45 -21.11
CA SER A 71 -19.43 9.51 -22.11
C SER A 71 -18.28 8.67 -21.54
N ALA A 72 -18.16 7.42 -22.00
CA ALA A 72 -17.11 6.50 -21.56
C ALA A 72 -15.70 7.09 -21.72
N GLY A 73 -15.47 7.91 -22.76
CA GLY A 73 -14.21 8.61 -22.99
C GLY A 73 -13.85 9.62 -21.91
N VAL A 74 -14.81 10.40 -21.40
CA VAL A 74 -14.57 11.35 -20.29
C VAL A 74 -14.20 10.61 -19.01
N MET A 75 -14.83 9.46 -18.76
CA MET A 75 -14.50 8.61 -17.62
C MET A 75 -13.08 8.04 -17.74
N LEU A 76 -12.73 7.49 -18.91
CA LEU A 76 -11.41 6.95 -19.17
C LEU A 76 -10.31 8.01 -19.03
N ALA A 77 -10.52 9.21 -19.58
CA ALA A 77 -9.58 10.32 -19.45
C ALA A 77 -9.33 10.73 -17.99
N ARG A 78 -10.37 10.73 -17.15
CA ARG A 78 -10.22 11.00 -15.70
C ARG A 78 -9.47 9.89 -14.97
N ILE A 79 -9.76 8.62 -15.29
CA ILE A 79 -9.04 7.48 -14.72
C ILE A 79 -7.56 7.55 -15.10
N LEU A 80 -7.27 7.79 -16.38
CA LEU A 80 -5.91 7.97 -16.89
C LEU A 80 -5.20 9.12 -16.19
N LYS A 81 -5.81 10.31 -16.13
CA LYS A 81 -5.23 11.48 -15.45
C LYS A 81 -4.86 11.16 -14.01
N ARG A 82 -5.79 10.59 -13.23
CA ARG A 82 -5.54 10.25 -11.82
C ARG A 82 -4.43 9.21 -11.67
N SER A 83 -4.41 8.21 -12.54
CA SER A 83 -3.38 7.16 -12.53
C SER A 83 -2.00 7.74 -12.85
N VAL A 84 -1.90 8.58 -13.89
CA VAL A 84 -0.66 9.27 -14.27
C VAL A 84 -0.18 10.19 -13.15
N LEU A 85 -1.07 11.01 -12.55
CA LEU A 85 -0.68 11.90 -11.44
C LEU A 85 -0.17 11.12 -10.23
N LEU A 86 -0.82 10.01 -9.86
CA LEU A 86 -0.34 9.14 -8.78
C LEU A 86 1.03 8.54 -9.10
N PHE A 87 1.23 8.08 -10.33
CA PHE A 87 2.50 7.53 -10.79
C PHE A 87 3.62 8.58 -10.74
N LEU A 88 3.35 9.80 -11.23
CA LEU A 88 4.28 10.92 -11.20
C LEU A 88 4.61 11.37 -9.78
N CYS A 89 3.65 11.37 -8.85
CA CYS A 89 3.93 11.61 -7.43
C CYS A 89 4.90 10.56 -6.86
N GLY A 90 4.76 9.29 -7.27
CA GLY A 90 5.69 8.21 -6.93
C GLY A 90 7.10 8.45 -7.47
N LEU A 91 7.21 8.77 -8.77
CA LEU A 91 8.49 9.09 -9.41
C LEU A 91 9.15 10.32 -8.78
N PHE A 92 8.37 11.35 -8.45
CA PHE A 92 8.87 12.52 -7.73
C PHE A 92 9.52 12.10 -6.41
N LEU A 93 8.87 11.29 -5.58
CA LEU A 93 9.49 10.79 -4.34
C LEU A 93 10.71 9.89 -4.60
N ALA A 94 10.72 9.16 -5.72
CA ALA A 94 11.83 8.33 -6.14
C ALA A 94 13.02 9.13 -6.71
N LEU A 95 12.84 10.41 -7.06
CA LEU A 95 13.88 11.34 -7.51
C LEU A 95 14.30 12.34 -6.43
N PHE A 96 13.37 12.72 -5.55
CA PHE A 96 13.56 13.71 -4.49
C PHE A 96 14.43 13.14 -3.35
N TYR A 97 15.74 13.06 -3.55
CA TYR A 97 16.74 12.73 -2.53
C TYR A 97 18.14 13.12 -3.01
N TYR A 98 19.01 13.42 -2.07
CA TYR A 98 20.41 13.78 -2.31
C TYR A 98 21.22 13.21 -1.15
N ASN A 99 22.37 12.60 -1.42
CA ASN A 99 23.20 12.03 -0.37
C ASN A 99 24.39 12.96 -0.07
N PRO A 100 24.32 13.84 0.95
CA PRO A 100 25.43 14.73 1.27
C PRO A 100 26.62 14.00 1.93
N TYR A 101 26.45 12.74 2.33
CA TYR A 101 27.47 11.97 3.06
C TYR A 101 28.41 11.20 2.15
N ASN A 102 28.11 11.13 0.84
CA ASN A 102 28.98 10.53 -0.16
C ASN A 102 29.58 11.64 -1.04
N PRO A 103 30.91 11.88 -0.98
CA PRO A 103 31.55 12.91 -1.80
C PRO A 103 31.47 12.62 -3.31
N ASP A 104 31.33 11.36 -3.70
CA ASP A 104 31.23 10.93 -5.10
C ASP A 104 29.79 10.86 -5.60
N PHE A 105 28.82 11.35 -4.82
CA PHE A 105 27.40 11.30 -5.20
C PHE A 105 27.13 12.21 -6.40
N ASP A 106 26.75 11.60 -7.52
CA ASP A 106 26.30 12.30 -8.72
C ASP A 106 24.80 12.07 -8.86
N TRP A 107 24.01 13.16 -8.80
CA TRP A 107 22.56 13.03 -8.81
C TRP A 107 22.03 12.38 -10.10
N VAL A 108 22.67 12.63 -11.24
CA VAL A 108 22.24 12.06 -12.53
C VAL A 108 22.49 10.55 -12.51
N ARG A 109 23.72 10.12 -12.22
CA ARG A 109 24.08 8.70 -12.18
C ARG A 109 23.35 7.96 -11.07
N ASP A 110 23.41 8.44 -9.83
CA ASP A 110 22.87 7.71 -8.69
C ASP A 110 21.34 7.71 -8.63
N ARG A 111 20.66 8.70 -9.23
CA ARG A 111 19.20 8.85 -9.10
C ARG A 111 18.45 8.76 -10.40
N LEU A 112 18.90 9.45 -11.45
CA LEU A 112 18.18 9.46 -12.72
C LEU A 112 18.43 8.15 -13.48
N GLU A 113 19.69 7.73 -13.61
CA GLU A 113 20.05 6.48 -14.31
C GLU A 113 19.69 5.24 -13.50
N ASN A 114 19.72 5.31 -12.16
CA ASN A 114 19.34 4.21 -11.26
C ASN A 114 17.95 4.41 -10.63
N ILE A 115 17.03 5.07 -11.35
CA ILE A 115 15.70 5.38 -10.80
C ILE A 115 14.91 4.10 -10.51
N ARG A 116 14.37 3.99 -9.29
CA ARG A 116 13.42 2.92 -8.96
C ARG A 116 12.09 3.15 -9.67
N GLY A 117 11.78 2.33 -10.68
CA GLY A 117 10.61 2.51 -11.52
C GLY A 117 9.29 2.14 -10.85
N MET A 118 9.29 1.06 -10.05
CA MET A 118 8.12 0.56 -9.34
C MET A 118 8.20 0.87 -7.85
N GLY A 119 7.09 1.32 -7.28
CA GLY A 119 6.97 1.62 -5.86
C GLY A 119 5.50 1.70 -5.46
N VAL A 120 5.25 2.04 -4.18
CA VAL A 120 3.89 2.00 -3.60
C VAL A 120 2.89 2.85 -4.41
N LEU A 121 3.23 4.09 -4.76
CA LEU A 121 2.32 4.98 -5.51
C LEU A 121 2.14 4.54 -6.97
N GLN A 122 3.20 4.05 -7.61
CA GLN A 122 3.16 3.51 -8.97
C GLN A 122 2.26 2.28 -9.05
N ARG A 123 2.38 1.35 -8.09
CA ARG A 123 1.50 0.18 -7.99
C ARG A 123 0.06 0.59 -7.68
N LEU A 124 -0.17 1.57 -6.82
CA LEU A 124 -1.51 2.13 -6.59
C LEU A 124 -2.12 2.71 -7.86
N ALA A 125 -1.33 3.40 -8.68
CA ALA A 125 -1.77 3.94 -9.96
C ALA A 125 -2.21 2.82 -10.92
N LEU A 126 -1.40 1.78 -11.09
CA LEU A 126 -1.72 0.64 -11.96
C LEU A 126 -2.96 -0.12 -11.45
N VAL A 127 -2.99 -0.43 -10.15
CA VAL A 127 -4.11 -1.13 -9.53
C VAL A 127 -5.40 -0.32 -9.70
N TYR A 128 -5.36 1.00 -9.45
CA TYR A 128 -6.51 1.88 -9.66
C TYR A 128 -6.97 1.87 -11.12
N PHE A 129 -6.04 2.03 -12.06
CA PHE A 129 -6.31 2.08 -13.50
C PHE A 129 -7.09 0.84 -13.97
N PHE A 130 -6.53 -0.36 -13.74
CA PHE A 130 -7.14 -1.61 -14.17
C PHE A 130 -8.44 -1.89 -13.41
N THR A 131 -8.47 -1.67 -12.10
CA THR A 131 -9.68 -1.92 -11.30
C THR A 131 -10.83 -1.00 -11.71
N ALA A 132 -10.57 0.28 -11.97
CA ALA A 132 -11.59 1.23 -12.37
C ALA A 132 -12.19 0.86 -13.74
N ILE A 133 -11.36 0.45 -14.71
CA ILE A 133 -11.82 -0.05 -16.01
C ILE A 133 -12.66 -1.32 -15.85
N LEU A 134 -12.19 -2.31 -15.08
CA LEU A 134 -12.96 -3.53 -14.82
C LEU A 134 -14.31 -3.23 -14.15
N ALA A 135 -14.34 -2.29 -13.20
CA ALA A 135 -15.58 -1.85 -12.54
C ALA A 135 -16.57 -1.12 -13.47
N MET A 136 -16.09 -0.51 -14.56
CA MET A 136 -16.94 0.06 -15.62
C MET A 136 -17.58 -1.04 -16.45
N CYS A 137 -16.77 -2.02 -16.88
CA CYS A 137 -17.16 -3.02 -17.86
C CYS A 137 -17.96 -4.17 -17.26
N LEU A 138 -17.67 -4.54 -16.01
CA LEU A 138 -18.17 -5.78 -15.42
C LEU A 138 -19.24 -5.53 -14.35
N ARG A 139 -20.16 -6.49 -14.25
CA ARG A 139 -21.09 -6.61 -13.12
C ARG A 139 -20.39 -7.34 -11.96
N ILE A 140 -21.01 -7.32 -10.77
CA ILE A 140 -20.44 -7.92 -9.56
C ILE A 140 -19.97 -9.38 -9.73
N ARG A 141 -20.69 -10.21 -10.49
CA ARG A 141 -20.28 -11.60 -10.79
C ARG A 141 -19.01 -11.66 -11.64
N GLY A 142 -18.89 -10.77 -12.63
CA GLY A 142 -17.69 -10.64 -13.45
C GLY A 142 -16.50 -10.11 -12.65
N LEU A 143 -16.72 -9.16 -11.74
CA LEU A 143 -15.68 -8.67 -10.83
C LEU A 143 -15.18 -9.78 -9.89
N LEU A 144 -16.10 -10.57 -9.33
CA LEU A 144 -15.75 -11.71 -8.48
C LEU A 144 -14.96 -12.77 -9.25
N PHE A 145 -15.44 -13.16 -10.44
CA PHE A 145 -14.73 -14.09 -11.32
C PHE A 145 -13.33 -13.58 -11.67
N THR A 146 -13.21 -12.30 -12.03
CA THR A 146 -11.91 -11.69 -12.39
C THR A 146 -10.96 -11.66 -11.20
N ALA A 147 -11.44 -11.34 -9.99
CA ALA A 147 -10.61 -11.35 -8.79
C ALA A 147 -10.06 -12.76 -8.48
N VAL A 148 -10.91 -13.80 -8.60
CA VAL A 148 -10.47 -15.20 -8.42
C VAL A 148 -9.51 -15.60 -9.54
N LEU A 149 -9.82 -15.26 -10.80
CA LEU A 149 -9.00 -15.60 -11.96
C LEU A 149 -7.61 -14.98 -11.87
N LEU A 150 -7.48 -13.71 -11.47
CA LEU A 150 -6.19 -13.03 -11.36
C LEU A 150 -5.29 -13.67 -10.29
N VAL A 151 -5.85 -14.05 -9.14
CA VAL A 151 -5.10 -14.78 -8.10
C VAL A 151 -4.73 -16.19 -8.56
N ALA A 152 -5.67 -16.92 -9.18
CA ALA A 152 -5.42 -18.27 -9.67
C ALA A 152 -4.40 -18.29 -10.82
N ALA A 153 -4.49 -17.35 -11.76
CA ALA A 153 -3.54 -17.19 -12.86
C ALA A 153 -2.14 -16.83 -12.34
N TYR A 154 -2.04 -15.90 -11.38
CA TYR A 154 -0.77 -15.57 -10.73
C TYR A 154 -0.16 -16.79 -10.03
N TRP A 155 -0.96 -17.52 -9.26
CA TRP A 155 -0.52 -18.73 -8.57
C TRP A 155 -0.04 -19.81 -9.55
N ALA A 156 -0.82 -20.09 -10.59
CA ALA A 156 -0.48 -21.08 -11.61
C ALA A 156 0.79 -20.68 -12.36
N ALA A 157 0.94 -19.40 -12.72
CA ALA A 157 2.15 -18.88 -13.35
C ALA A 157 3.37 -19.12 -12.44
N MET A 158 3.32 -18.63 -11.19
CA MET A 158 4.41 -18.77 -10.22
C MET A 158 4.78 -20.23 -9.93
N THR A 159 3.81 -21.15 -10.01
CA THR A 159 4.00 -22.56 -9.67
C THR A 159 4.52 -23.38 -10.85
N PHE A 160 3.96 -23.17 -12.05
CA PHE A 160 4.16 -24.09 -13.17
C PHE A 160 5.07 -23.56 -14.28
N ILE A 161 5.28 -22.24 -14.40
CA ILE A 161 6.15 -21.71 -15.45
C ILE A 161 7.61 -21.86 -15.02
N PRO A 162 8.44 -22.64 -15.75
CA PRO A 162 9.87 -22.72 -15.47
C PRO A 162 10.59 -21.46 -15.95
N TYR A 163 11.67 -21.12 -15.26
CA TYR A 163 12.55 -19.99 -15.61
C TYR A 163 14.01 -20.37 -15.34
N ALA A 164 14.96 -19.69 -15.97
CA ALA A 164 16.38 -20.03 -15.87
C ALA A 164 17.25 -18.82 -15.55
N ASP A 165 18.35 -19.05 -14.83
CA ASP A 165 19.38 -18.03 -14.61
C ASP A 165 20.39 -17.98 -15.77
N ALA A 166 21.33 -17.02 -15.70
CA ALA A 166 22.37 -16.86 -16.70
C ALA A 166 23.38 -18.03 -16.75
N ALA A 167 23.44 -18.87 -15.71
CA ALA A 167 24.28 -20.06 -15.66
C ALA A 167 23.58 -21.30 -16.25
N GLY A 168 22.33 -21.17 -16.69
CA GLY A 168 21.54 -22.27 -17.25
C GLY A 168 20.84 -23.14 -16.21
N ASN A 169 20.85 -22.74 -14.93
CA ASN A 169 20.09 -23.45 -13.89
C ASN A 169 18.60 -23.16 -14.09
N VAL A 170 17.80 -24.21 -14.22
CA VAL A 170 16.34 -24.11 -14.37
C VAL A 170 15.66 -24.24 -13.01
N TYR A 171 14.76 -23.31 -12.72
CA TYR A 171 13.96 -23.24 -11.50
C TYR A 171 12.48 -23.30 -11.86
N GLN A 172 11.66 -23.78 -10.92
CA GLN A 172 10.20 -23.85 -11.07
C GLN A 172 9.55 -23.83 -9.68
N GLY A 173 8.44 -23.10 -9.53
CA GLY A 173 7.62 -23.15 -8.32
C GLY A 173 8.25 -22.59 -7.04
N LEU A 174 9.34 -21.83 -7.14
CA LEU A 174 10.02 -21.27 -5.96
C LEU A 174 9.41 -19.93 -5.54
N TRP A 175 9.29 -19.76 -4.22
CA TRP A 175 8.80 -18.55 -3.54
C TRP A 175 9.89 -17.95 -2.64
N ALA A 176 11.16 -18.15 -3.01
CA ALA A 176 12.30 -17.74 -2.22
C ALA A 176 12.73 -16.29 -2.52
N TYR A 177 13.40 -15.67 -1.56
CA TYR A 177 13.94 -14.32 -1.72
C TYR A 177 14.94 -14.30 -2.89
N GLY A 178 14.67 -13.48 -3.90
CA GLY A 178 15.48 -13.41 -5.12
C GLY A 178 15.34 -14.61 -6.07
N ASN A 179 14.61 -15.66 -5.70
CA ASN A 179 14.36 -16.82 -6.55
C ASN A 179 12.86 -17.14 -6.64
N SER A 180 12.20 -16.48 -7.58
CA SER A 180 10.81 -16.73 -7.95
C SER A 180 10.56 -16.25 -9.38
N LEU A 181 9.48 -16.72 -10.03
CA LEU A 181 9.13 -16.25 -11.37
C LEU A 181 8.91 -14.72 -11.40
N ALA A 182 8.29 -14.16 -10.37
CA ALA A 182 8.10 -12.71 -10.26
C ALA A 182 9.46 -11.97 -10.24
N ALA A 183 10.43 -12.49 -9.49
CA ALA A 183 11.77 -11.92 -9.43
C ALA A 183 12.49 -12.01 -10.78
N TRP A 184 12.35 -13.14 -11.49
CA TRP A 184 12.91 -13.32 -12.83
C TRP A 184 12.32 -12.33 -13.85
N ILE A 185 10.99 -12.13 -13.84
CA ILE A 185 10.32 -11.15 -14.72
C ILE A 185 10.78 -9.73 -14.39
N ASP A 186 10.82 -9.35 -13.11
CA ASP A 186 11.27 -8.02 -12.72
C ASP A 186 12.73 -7.79 -13.11
N ALA A 187 13.61 -8.77 -12.92
CA ALA A 187 15.01 -8.68 -13.34
C ALA A 187 15.15 -8.48 -14.86
N GLY A 188 14.33 -9.15 -15.66
CA GLY A 188 14.37 -9.04 -17.12
C GLY A 188 13.72 -7.76 -17.68
N VAL A 189 12.62 -7.31 -17.07
CA VAL A 189 11.82 -6.18 -17.60
C VAL A 189 12.23 -4.85 -16.97
N LEU A 190 12.41 -4.80 -15.65
CA LEU A 190 12.78 -3.58 -14.94
C LEU A 190 14.30 -3.40 -14.90
N GLY A 191 15.04 -4.51 -14.78
CA GLY A 191 16.50 -4.47 -14.68
C GLY A 191 17.00 -4.22 -13.26
N LYS A 192 18.22 -4.70 -12.99
CA LYS A 192 18.86 -4.67 -11.65
C LYS A 192 18.91 -3.28 -11.02
N HIS A 193 19.10 -2.25 -11.84
CA HIS A 193 19.30 -0.86 -11.41
C HIS A 193 18.01 -0.13 -11.02
N HIS A 194 16.85 -0.70 -11.34
CA HIS A 194 15.55 0.00 -11.23
C HIS A 194 14.59 -0.63 -10.22
N VAL A 195 15.08 -1.55 -9.39
CA VAL A 195 14.30 -2.32 -8.42
C VAL A 195 14.82 -2.15 -6.99
N TYR A 196 13.93 -2.34 -6.00
CA TYR A 196 14.28 -2.18 -4.59
C TYR A 196 15.34 -3.17 -4.09
N TYR A 197 15.20 -4.45 -4.41
CA TYR A 197 16.13 -5.50 -3.98
C TYR A 197 17.14 -5.82 -5.08
N SER A 198 17.93 -4.82 -5.46
CA SER A 198 18.95 -4.91 -6.53
C SER A 198 20.08 -5.91 -6.24
N MET A 199 20.26 -6.29 -4.97
CA MET A 199 21.28 -7.24 -4.52
C MET A 199 20.72 -8.65 -4.26
N ALA A 200 19.42 -8.88 -4.50
CA ALA A 200 18.86 -10.21 -4.36
C ALA A 200 19.43 -11.16 -5.42
N THR A 201 19.66 -12.41 -5.03
CA THR A 201 20.21 -13.46 -5.88
C THR A 201 19.26 -14.65 -5.93
N PRO A 202 19.17 -15.36 -7.07
CA PRO A 202 19.81 -15.08 -8.35
C PRO A 202 19.21 -13.87 -9.11
N PHE A 203 17.99 -13.45 -8.79
CA PHE A 203 17.29 -12.39 -9.52
C PHE A 203 17.00 -11.16 -8.65
N PRO A 204 17.42 -9.95 -9.06
CA PRO A 204 17.00 -8.71 -8.43
C PRO A 204 15.52 -8.44 -8.72
N PHE A 205 14.78 -7.92 -7.75
CA PHE A 205 13.33 -7.75 -7.90
C PHE A 205 12.75 -6.59 -7.11
N ASP A 206 11.52 -6.21 -7.43
CA ASP A 206 10.79 -5.17 -6.72
C ASP A 206 9.58 -5.76 -5.95
N PRO A 207 9.38 -5.45 -4.65
CA PRO A 207 8.20 -5.90 -3.91
C PRO A 207 6.89 -5.32 -4.47
N GLU A 208 6.98 -4.24 -5.25
CA GLU A 208 5.88 -3.66 -5.99
C GLU A 208 5.94 -3.98 -7.50
N GLY A 209 6.55 -5.12 -7.86
CA GLY A 209 6.76 -5.57 -9.24
C GLY A 209 5.51 -5.81 -10.10
N LEU A 210 5.76 -6.15 -11.36
CA LEU A 210 4.72 -6.18 -12.40
C LEU A 210 3.77 -7.36 -12.20
N LEU A 211 4.30 -8.57 -12.05
CA LEU A 211 3.48 -9.78 -11.95
C LEU A 211 2.65 -9.80 -10.65
N SER A 212 3.24 -9.37 -9.53
CA SER A 212 2.55 -9.29 -8.24
C SER A 212 1.45 -8.21 -8.22
N THR A 213 1.39 -7.32 -9.21
CA THR A 213 0.29 -6.35 -9.36
C THR A 213 -1.05 -7.04 -9.70
N MET A 214 -1.04 -8.23 -10.33
CA MET A 214 -2.27 -8.99 -10.62
C MET A 214 -3.10 -9.34 -9.36
N PRO A 215 -2.54 -10.01 -8.34
CA PRO A 215 -3.29 -10.29 -7.12
C PRO A 215 -3.57 -9.01 -6.31
N ALA A 216 -2.79 -7.93 -6.46
CA ALA A 216 -3.12 -6.62 -5.87
C ALA A 216 -4.37 -5.97 -6.49
N ILE A 217 -4.58 -6.12 -7.80
CA ILE A 217 -5.85 -5.76 -8.47
C ILE A 217 -7.01 -6.55 -7.85
N SER A 218 -6.80 -7.83 -7.51
CA SER A 218 -7.81 -8.66 -6.86
C SER A 218 -8.19 -8.13 -5.47
N THR A 219 -7.22 -7.72 -4.65
CA THR A 219 -7.48 -7.03 -3.37
C THR A 219 -8.34 -5.77 -3.57
N CYS A 220 -8.06 -4.99 -4.62
CA CYS A 220 -8.83 -3.79 -4.95
C CYS A 220 -10.26 -4.13 -5.40
N LEU A 221 -10.42 -5.18 -6.22
CA LEU A 221 -11.73 -5.68 -6.68
C LEU A 221 -12.59 -6.16 -5.51
N CYS A 222 -12.03 -6.82 -4.49
CA CYS A 222 -12.74 -7.12 -3.24
C CYS A 222 -13.30 -5.84 -2.60
N GLY A 223 -12.53 -4.75 -2.61
CA GLY A 223 -12.98 -3.43 -2.17
C GLY A 223 -14.15 -2.90 -3.01
N VAL A 224 -14.06 -2.99 -4.35
CA VAL A 224 -15.15 -2.57 -5.26
C VAL A 224 -16.44 -3.33 -4.96
N ILE A 225 -16.36 -4.64 -4.74
CA ILE A 225 -17.51 -5.49 -4.40
C ILE A 225 -18.17 -5.01 -3.11
N CYS A 226 -17.39 -4.71 -2.06
CA CYS A 226 -17.89 -4.14 -0.82
C CYS A 226 -18.54 -2.75 -1.03
N GLY A 227 -17.91 -1.88 -1.82
CA GLY A 227 -18.48 -0.58 -2.17
C GLY A 227 -19.83 -0.69 -2.88
N LEU A 228 -19.97 -1.68 -3.78
CA LEU A 228 -21.24 -1.97 -4.46
C LEU A 228 -22.32 -2.49 -3.51
N TRP A 229 -21.97 -3.34 -2.54
CA TRP A 229 -22.92 -3.78 -1.50
C TRP A 229 -23.39 -2.60 -0.64
N LEU A 230 -22.45 -1.77 -0.18
CA LEU A 230 -22.76 -0.58 0.64
C LEU A 230 -23.63 0.44 -0.11
N GLN A 231 -23.48 0.56 -1.43
CA GLN A 231 -24.29 1.45 -2.25
C GLN A 231 -25.72 0.92 -2.47
N ARG A 232 -25.90 -0.40 -2.59
CA ARG A 232 -27.18 -1.03 -2.96
C ARG A 232 -28.06 -1.42 -1.78
N GLU A 233 -27.44 -1.86 -0.68
CA GLU A 233 -28.15 -2.45 0.44
C GLU A 233 -27.60 -1.89 1.75
N PRO A 234 -28.06 -0.72 2.24
CA PRO A 234 -27.55 -0.11 3.46
C PRO A 234 -27.79 -0.94 4.75
N GLY A 235 -28.80 -1.83 4.75
CA GLY A 235 -29.22 -2.62 5.91
C GLY A 235 -28.66 -4.05 6.00
N MET A 236 -28.21 -4.64 4.89
CA MET A 236 -27.62 -6.00 4.82
C MET A 236 -26.12 -6.09 4.50
N PRO A 237 -25.31 -5.02 4.39
CA PRO A 237 -23.96 -5.14 3.86
C PRO A 237 -23.02 -5.74 4.92
N LEU A 238 -23.34 -5.60 6.22
CA LEU A 238 -22.50 -6.03 7.32
C LEU A 238 -22.28 -7.55 7.33
N LEU A 239 -23.36 -8.33 7.27
CA LEU A 239 -23.26 -9.80 7.30
C LEU A 239 -22.57 -10.34 6.05
N LYS A 240 -22.82 -9.73 4.88
CA LYS A 240 -22.14 -10.10 3.62
C LYS A 240 -20.64 -9.82 3.69
N MET A 241 -20.24 -8.63 4.15
CA MET A 241 -18.83 -8.26 4.32
C MET A 241 -18.14 -9.13 5.38
N ALA A 242 -18.77 -9.37 6.53
CA ALA A 242 -18.21 -10.19 7.59
C ALA A 242 -18.07 -11.67 7.15
N GLY A 243 -19.13 -12.24 6.56
CA GLY A 243 -19.12 -13.62 6.08
C GLY A 243 -18.10 -13.84 4.97
N ALA A 244 -18.06 -12.98 3.95
CA ALA A 244 -17.05 -13.05 2.90
C ALA A 244 -15.63 -12.78 3.44
N GLY A 245 -15.48 -11.90 4.44
CA GLY A 245 -14.21 -11.66 5.12
C GLY A 245 -13.68 -12.91 5.82
N ILE A 246 -14.54 -13.62 6.57
CA ILE A 246 -14.19 -14.88 7.22
C ILE A 246 -13.82 -15.95 6.17
N ILE A 247 -14.61 -16.07 5.10
CA ILE A 247 -14.32 -17.03 4.01
C ILE A 247 -12.94 -16.75 3.40
N LEU A 248 -12.60 -15.49 3.13
CA LEU A 248 -11.30 -15.12 2.57
C LEU A 248 -10.15 -15.35 3.55
N ILE A 249 -10.35 -15.10 4.85
CA ILE A 249 -9.34 -15.41 5.88
C ILE A 249 -9.08 -16.92 5.93
N LEU A 250 -10.14 -17.73 5.97
CA LEU A 250 -10.02 -19.18 5.99
C LEU A 250 -9.38 -19.70 4.70
N ALA A 251 -9.81 -19.21 3.53
CA ALA A 251 -9.23 -19.58 2.25
C ALA A 251 -7.73 -19.22 2.17
N GLY A 252 -7.34 -18.04 2.67
CA GLY A 252 -5.94 -17.64 2.70
C GLY A 252 -5.09 -18.42 3.70
N GLY A 253 -5.66 -18.80 4.85
CA GLY A 253 -5.01 -19.70 5.81
C GLY A 253 -4.84 -21.12 5.29
N VAL A 254 -5.84 -21.65 4.58
CA VAL A 254 -5.75 -22.94 3.89
C VAL A 254 -4.72 -22.87 2.77
N MET A 255 -4.71 -21.78 1.97
CA MET A 255 -3.70 -21.57 0.93
C MET A 255 -2.27 -21.51 1.48
N ALA A 256 -2.10 -21.04 2.71
CA ALA A 256 -0.80 -20.97 3.39
C ALA A 256 -0.16 -22.35 3.62
N LEU A 257 -0.93 -23.45 3.53
CA LEU A 257 -0.42 -24.81 3.63
C LEU A 257 0.41 -25.22 2.39
N TRP A 258 0.17 -24.60 1.24
CA TRP A 258 0.90 -24.87 -0.01
C TRP A 258 1.82 -23.74 -0.43
N VAL A 259 1.39 -22.48 -0.24
CA VAL A 259 2.15 -21.29 -0.64
C VAL A 259 2.32 -20.38 0.57
N PRO A 260 3.56 -20.11 1.02
CA PRO A 260 3.79 -19.24 2.16
C PRO A 260 3.16 -17.86 2.00
N VAL A 261 2.59 -17.34 3.08
CA VAL A 261 2.09 -15.96 3.13
C VAL A 261 3.29 -15.01 2.99
N ASN A 262 3.31 -14.23 1.93
CA ASN A 262 4.39 -13.30 1.60
C ASN A 262 3.83 -11.99 1.02
N LYS A 263 4.19 -10.86 1.65
CA LYS A 263 3.81 -9.51 1.25
C LYS A 263 4.52 -9.06 -0.03
N ALA A 264 5.85 -9.24 -0.10
CA ALA A 264 6.67 -8.76 -1.22
C ALA A 264 6.27 -9.42 -2.55
N LEU A 265 5.93 -10.71 -2.51
CA LEU A 265 5.40 -11.43 -3.67
C LEU A 265 3.89 -11.24 -3.86
N TRP A 266 3.19 -10.66 -2.89
CA TRP A 266 1.73 -10.56 -2.88
C TRP A 266 1.06 -11.93 -3.11
N SER A 267 1.54 -12.93 -2.37
CA SER A 267 1.13 -14.33 -2.52
C SER A 267 -0.41 -14.51 -2.46
N PRO A 268 -0.95 -15.59 -3.05
CA PRO A 268 -2.39 -15.88 -3.00
C PRO A 268 -2.96 -15.91 -1.57
N GLY A 269 -2.26 -16.57 -0.63
CA GLY A 269 -2.64 -16.60 0.79
C GLY A 269 -2.64 -15.22 1.43
N PHE A 270 -1.60 -14.41 1.18
CA PHE A 270 -1.54 -13.01 1.62
C PHE A 270 -2.71 -12.18 1.07
N THR A 271 -3.03 -12.35 -0.21
CA THR A 271 -4.10 -11.62 -0.89
C THR A 271 -5.45 -11.88 -0.24
N ALA A 272 -5.79 -13.16 -0.03
CA ALA A 272 -7.05 -13.56 0.58
C ALA A 272 -7.12 -13.14 2.06
N LEU A 273 -6.08 -13.41 2.86
CA LEU A 273 -6.01 -13.03 4.27
C LEU A 273 -6.21 -11.52 4.46
N THR A 274 -5.42 -10.71 3.74
CA THR A 274 -5.44 -9.25 3.94
C THR A 274 -6.70 -8.60 3.40
N ALA A 275 -7.26 -9.10 2.29
CA ALA A 275 -8.59 -8.67 1.82
C ALA A 275 -9.68 -9.02 2.82
N GLY A 276 -9.66 -10.24 3.39
CA GLY A 276 -10.63 -10.68 4.39
C GLY A 276 -10.54 -9.87 5.69
N CYS A 277 -9.32 -9.60 6.17
CA CYS A 277 -9.09 -8.70 7.30
C CYS A 277 -9.62 -7.28 7.02
N ALA A 278 -9.36 -6.73 5.83
CA ALA A 278 -9.85 -5.41 5.44
C ALA A 278 -11.39 -5.34 5.41
N MET A 279 -12.04 -6.41 4.91
CA MET A 279 -13.50 -6.55 4.92
C MET A 279 -14.07 -6.63 6.33
N GLY A 280 -13.46 -7.42 7.21
CA GLY A 280 -13.85 -7.50 8.62
C GLY A 280 -13.69 -6.17 9.35
N CYS A 281 -12.56 -5.47 9.15
CA CYS A 281 -12.33 -4.15 9.71
C CYS A 281 -13.35 -3.13 9.17
N LEU A 282 -13.62 -3.11 7.86
CA LEU A 282 -14.63 -2.20 7.29
C LEU A 282 -16.02 -2.51 7.85
N ALA A 283 -16.39 -3.79 7.98
CA ALA A 283 -17.66 -4.20 8.57
C ALA A 283 -17.80 -3.68 10.01
N LEU A 284 -16.80 -3.91 10.86
CA LEU A 284 -16.78 -3.41 12.24
C LEU A 284 -16.91 -1.88 12.29
N LEU A 285 -16.10 -1.17 11.49
CA LEU A 285 -16.14 0.30 11.42
C LEU A 285 -17.50 0.81 10.95
N HIS A 286 -18.07 0.19 9.92
CA HIS A 286 -19.40 0.56 9.41
C HIS A 286 -20.48 0.40 10.47
N TRP A 287 -20.45 -0.71 11.22
CA TRP A 287 -21.34 -0.91 12.35
C TRP A 287 -21.15 0.14 13.45
N MET A 288 -19.91 0.44 13.85
CA MET A 288 -19.62 1.42 14.89
C MET A 288 -20.00 2.86 14.49
N THR A 289 -19.61 3.30 13.30
CA THR A 289 -19.68 4.72 12.92
C THR A 289 -20.94 5.09 12.16
N ASP A 290 -21.35 4.29 11.18
CA ASP A 290 -22.47 4.61 10.28
C ASP A 290 -23.81 4.08 10.81
N LEU A 291 -23.83 2.95 11.52
CA LEU A 291 -25.05 2.39 12.12
C LEU A 291 -25.28 2.83 13.58
N ARG A 292 -24.26 2.69 14.45
CA ARG A 292 -24.35 3.06 15.88
C ARG A 292 -24.04 4.53 16.17
N GLY A 293 -23.46 5.27 15.22
CA GLY A 293 -23.16 6.70 15.38
C GLY A 293 -21.96 7.03 16.29
N TYR A 294 -21.10 6.06 16.63
CA TYR A 294 -19.91 6.27 17.45
C TYR A 294 -18.80 6.95 16.64
N GLN A 295 -18.87 8.28 16.51
CA GLN A 295 -18.01 9.05 15.59
C GLN A 295 -16.98 9.95 16.31
N ARG A 296 -17.04 10.09 17.64
CA ARG A 296 -16.14 10.99 18.39
C ARG A 296 -14.68 10.54 18.33
N TRP A 297 -14.42 9.25 18.56
CA TRP A 297 -13.09 8.65 18.49
C TRP A 297 -12.52 8.61 17.06
N ALA A 298 -13.41 8.63 16.07
CA ALA A 298 -13.09 8.52 14.65
C ALA A 298 -12.53 9.82 14.04
N GLN A 299 -12.76 10.97 14.68
CA GLN A 299 -12.38 12.30 14.15
C GLN A 299 -10.93 12.42 13.66
N PRO A 300 -9.88 12.06 14.45
CA PRO A 300 -8.50 12.17 13.97
C PRO A 300 -8.26 11.35 12.70
N PHE A 301 -8.86 10.16 12.60
CA PHE A 301 -8.74 9.31 11.43
C PHE A 301 -9.51 9.86 10.23
N ILE A 302 -10.70 10.43 10.43
CA ILE A 302 -11.44 11.11 9.35
C ILE A 302 -10.61 12.26 8.77
N ILE A 303 -9.96 13.04 9.63
CA ILE A 303 -9.07 14.15 9.24
C ILE A 303 -7.88 13.63 8.43
N ALA A 304 -7.18 12.62 8.95
CA ALA A 304 -6.04 12.00 8.26
C ALA A 304 -6.44 11.40 6.90
N GLY A 305 -7.58 10.72 6.83
CA GLY A 305 -8.08 10.05 5.63
C GLY A 305 -8.52 11.02 4.53
N ALA A 306 -9.00 12.20 4.90
CA ALA A 306 -9.51 13.20 3.95
C ALA A 306 -8.46 13.68 2.94
N ASN A 307 -7.18 13.75 3.35
CA ASN A 307 -6.04 14.13 2.50
C ASN A 307 -4.90 13.09 2.58
N SER A 308 -5.25 11.80 2.57
CA SER A 308 -4.29 10.69 2.75
C SER A 308 -3.08 10.71 1.79
N ILE A 309 -3.28 11.05 0.52
CA ILE A 309 -2.16 11.16 -0.45
C ILE A 309 -1.21 12.29 -0.06
N VAL A 310 -1.75 13.44 0.35
CA VAL A 310 -0.94 14.59 0.79
C VAL A 310 -0.19 14.23 2.07
N PHE A 311 -0.84 13.55 3.01
CA PHE A 311 -0.20 13.09 4.24
C PHE A 311 0.96 12.14 3.92
N PHE A 312 0.77 11.19 3.00
CA PHE A 312 1.83 10.30 2.55
C PHE A 312 3.00 11.08 1.92
N MET A 313 2.72 11.95 0.95
CA MET A 313 3.73 12.76 0.26
C MET A 313 4.51 13.64 1.22
N LEU A 314 3.82 14.36 2.10
CA LEU A 314 4.41 15.24 3.10
C LEU A 314 5.34 14.46 4.03
N SER A 315 4.87 13.32 4.55
CA SER A 315 5.69 12.46 5.42
C SER A 315 6.93 11.93 4.70
N GLY A 316 6.80 11.52 3.44
CA GLY A 316 7.91 11.03 2.63
C GLY A 316 8.94 12.11 2.29
N ILE A 317 8.49 13.34 2.04
CA ILE A 317 9.37 14.51 1.80
C ILE A 317 10.09 14.87 3.11
N ALA A 318 9.35 15.03 4.21
CA ALA A 318 9.91 15.41 5.51
C ALA A 318 10.94 14.37 6.00
N ALA A 319 10.64 13.08 5.89
CA ALA A 319 11.56 12.02 6.28
C ALA A 319 12.88 12.07 5.50
N ARG A 320 12.81 12.33 4.19
CA ARG A 320 14.00 12.49 3.35
C ARG A 320 14.76 13.76 3.69
N LEU A 321 14.08 14.89 3.91
CA LEU A 321 14.74 16.12 4.34
C LEU A 321 15.49 15.96 5.66
N LEU A 322 14.88 15.31 6.66
CA LEU A 322 15.55 15.02 7.93
C LEU A 322 16.79 14.14 7.76
N PHE A 323 16.81 13.28 6.75
CA PHE A 323 17.98 12.48 6.42
C PHE A 323 19.03 13.28 5.62
N MET A 324 18.58 14.13 4.69
CA MET A 324 19.42 14.92 3.79
C MET A 324 20.13 16.10 4.44
N ILE A 325 19.65 16.60 5.58
CA ILE A 325 20.27 17.72 6.28
C ILE A 325 21.37 17.15 7.19
N PRO A 326 22.66 17.46 6.94
CA PRO A 326 23.75 17.04 7.83
C PRO A 326 23.66 17.73 9.18
N SER A 327 23.98 17.02 10.25
CA SER A 327 24.07 17.56 11.60
C SER A 327 25.15 16.80 12.38
N GLY A 328 26.30 17.47 12.58
CA GLY A 328 27.47 16.85 13.20
C GLY A 328 28.00 15.67 12.37
N SER A 329 28.13 14.51 12.99
CA SER A 329 28.62 13.28 12.36
C SER A 329 27.55 12.45 11.64
N GLY A 330 26.30 12.92 11.60
CA GLY A 330 25.20 12.18 10.99
C GLY A 330 24.12 13.07 10.37
N SER A 331 22.92 12.53 10.25
CA SER A 331 21.76 13.28 9.76
C SER A 331 21.03 14.03 10.87
N LEU A 332 20.29 15.07 10.50
CA LEU A 332 19.40 15.79 11.41
C LEU A 332 18.41 14.84 12.10
N LYS A 333 17.91 13.82 11.39
CA LYS A 333 17.10 12.74 11.99
C LYS A 333 17.84 12.06 13.15
N ALA A 334 19.08 11.64 12.91
CA ALA A 334 19.89 10.97 13.92
C ALA A 334 20.20 11.90 15.09
N ALA A 335 20.53 13.17 14.83
CA ALA A 335 20.78 14.17 15.86
C ALA A 335 19.55 14.38 16.75
N ILE A 336 18.35 14.55 16.17
CA ILE A 336 17.10 14.69 16.93
C ILE A 336 16.84 13.45 17.78
N TYR A 337 16.96 12.25 17.19
CA TYR A 337 16.75 11.00 17.92
C TYR A 337 17.71 10.86 19.11
N GLN A 338 19.00 11.12 18.91
CA GLN A 338 20.04 10.97 19.92
C GLN A 338 20.01 12.05 21.00
N SER A 339 19.62 13.29 20.68
CA SER A 339 19.63 14.41 21.63
C SER A 339 18.31 14.60 22.38
N VAL A 340 17.17 14.33 21.74
CA VAL A 340 15.84 14.64 22.30
C VAL A 340 15.18 13.41 22.93
N PHE A 341 15.36 12.21 22.38
CA PHE A 341 14.61 11.03 22.79
C PHE A 341 15.45 10.01 23.56
N LEU A 342 16.61 9.64 23.01
CA LEU A 342 17.46 8.59 23.57
C LEU A 342 17.99 8.86 24.99
N PRO A 343 18.29 10.11 25.43
CA PRO A 343 18.83 10.35 26.77
C PRO A 343 17.82 10.06 27.90
N TYR A 344 16.53 10.14 27.60
CA TYR A 344 15.46 10.07 28.61
C TYR A 344 14.68 8.75 28.58
N LEU A 345 14.90 7.91 27.58
CA LEU A 345 14.08 6.72 27.30
C LEU A 345 14.93 5.53 26.90
N SER A 346 14.41 4.32 27.15
CA SER A 346 15.02 3.10 26.58
C SER A 346 15.01 3.16 25.05
N PRO A 347 15.96 2.50 24.35
CA PRO A 347 16.08 2.60 22.89
C PRO A 347 14.78 2.31 22.11
N PHE A 348 14.01 1.30 22.56
CA PHE A 348 12.71 0.97 21.99
C PHE A 348 11.68 2.09 22.20
N ASN A 349 11.58 2.64 23.41
CA ASN A 349 10.66 3.73 23.72
C ASN A 349 11.05 5.04 23.03
N ALA A 350 12.35 5.32 22.94
CA ALA A 350 12.87 6.47 22.21
C ALA A 350 12.51 6.40 20.73
N SER A 351 12.70 5.24 20.09
CA SER A 351 12.40 5.04 18.66
C SER A 351 10.90 5.14 18.37
N PHE A 352 10.08 4.55 19.25
CA PHE A 352 8.63 4.63 19.16
C PHE A 352 8.12 6.06 19.37
N LEU A 353 8.60 6.76 20.41
CA LEU A 353 8.15 8.12 20.70
C LEU A 353 8.59 9.10 19.60
N PHE A 354 9.78 8.92 19.02
CA PHE A 354 10.19 9.66 17.82
C PHE A 354 9.18 9.48 16.68
N ALA A 355 8.77 8.24 16.39
CA ALA A 355 7.81 7.96 15.32
C ALA A 355 6.43 8.59 15.58
N VAL A 356 5.97 8.54 16.83
CA VAL A 356 4.72 9.20 17.27
C VAL A 356 4.84 10.72 17.16
N SER A 357 5.95 11.32 17.59
CA SER A 357 6.20 12.76 17.46
C SER A 357 6.22 13.17 15.98
N PHE A 358 6.91 12.41 15.13
CA PHE A 358 6.93 12.65 13.68
C PHE A 358 5.52 12.60 13.09
N LEU A 359 4.73 11.59 13.43
CA LEU A 359 3.33 11.46 13.03
C LEU A 359 2.51 12.69 13.47
N CYS A 360 2.63 13.11 14.73
CA CYS A 360 1.90 14.26 15.26
C CYS A 360 2.26 15.56 14.51
N VAL A 361 3.54 15.80 14.25
CA VAL A 361 4.00 16.97 13.48
C VAL A 361 3.44 16.93 12.06
N MET A 362 3.50 15.77 11.38
CA MET A 362 2.97 15.62 10.03
C MET A 362 1.43 15.68 9.96
N PHE A 363 0.74 15.41 11.07
CA PHE A 363 -0.70 15.55 11.16
C PHE A 363 -1.16 17.02 11.20
N LEU A 364 -0.36 17.95 11.73
CA LEU A 364 -0.75 19.36 11.87
C LEU A 364 -1.13 20.04 10.54
N PRO A 365 -0.35 19.92 9.44
CA PRO A 365 -0.73 20.49 8.16
C PRO A 365 -2.02 19.86 7.59
N VAL A 366 -2.18 18.55 7.74
CA VAL A 366 -3.38 17.82 7.29
C VAL A 366 -4.62 18.27 8.06
N TRP A 367 -4.49 18.45 9.37
CA TRP A 367 -5.53 19.01 10.22
C TRP A 367 -5.89 20.44 9.84
N TRP A 368 -4.88 21.27 9.56
CA TRP A 368 -5.09 22.65 9.11
C TRP A 368 -5.82 22.70 7.76
N MET A 369 -5.41 21.88 6.79
CA MET A 369 -6.11 21.72 5.51
C MET A 369 -7.57 21.29 5.71
N TYR A 370 -7.83 20.36 6.62
CA TYR A 370 -9.18 19.92 6.96
C TYR A 370 -10.03 21.07 7.53
N ARG A 371 -9.48 21.88 8.45
CA ARG A 371 -10.19 23.07 8.97
C ARG A 371 -10.49 24.09 7.88
N LYS A 372 -9.61 24.23 6.89
CA LYS A 372 -9.80 25.11 5.72
C LYS A 372 -10.65 24.48 4.61
N GLN A 373 -11.13 23.23 4.78
CA GLN A 373 -11.88 22.47 3.77
C GLN A 373 -11.12 22.29 2.45
N TRP A 374 -9.79 22.23 2.51
CA TRP A 374 -8.94 21.94 1.36
C TRP A 374 -8.81 20.43 1.19
N PHE A 375 -9.45 19.89 0.15
CA PHE A 375 -9.42 18.47 -0.17
C PHE A 375 -8.75 18.25 -1.52
N ILE A 376 -7.49 17.82 -1.50
CA ILE A 376 -6.73 17.54 -2.72
C ILE A 376 -7.11 16.15 -3.22
N ARG A 377 -7.62 16.08 -4.45
CA ARG A 377 -7.95 14.85 -5.15
C ARG A 377 -7.20 14.84 -6.47
N LEU A 378 -6.46 13.74 -6.71
CA LEU A 378 -5.78 13.49 -7.99
C LEU A 378 -6.74 12.90 -9.01
#